data_AF-A0A7X9IVU3-F1
#
_entry.id   AF-A0A7X9IVU3-F1
#
_cell.length_a   1.000
_cell.length_b   1.000
_cell.length_c   1.000
_cell.angle_alpha   90.00
_cell.angle_beta   90.00
_cell.angle_gamma   90.00
#
_symmetry.space_group_name_H-M   'P 1'
#
loop_
_entity.id
_entity.type
_entity.pdbx_description
1 polymer ?
#
loop_
_entity_poly.entity_id
_entity_poly.type
_entity_poly.pdbx_seq_one_letter_code
_entity_poly.pdbx_strand_id
1 'polypeptide(L)'
;MRGRGQRDAANAWPAFGLLAALVSACGPNGESGTEAGADTGADPEADGDVGPDVATDAGPEGEAEAGADVEVDGGADVEPDSDDGGSTSRWAVPPTGQGACYDETAMLAECPGGTDPPSCGAPALRFCGQDAQYRDAERMLVCRSAAGDPVPCSTLPVVDPGEVVEDSLTGLVWQRAFAAGVPWAEAGDACASLGAGGLGGRTDWRLPTIYELATLIDLGRAGPAIDTAAFPGTPTMPGWWSATPDAVRSELAWGVGFQAGELNEGPVGMPAFVRCVAGPSFLGAEGPDRFDAAADPAGAVVSDRATGLAWQADVATGIRWAGALARCEELVLGGADDWRLPNVAELRSLVRVDLAGVKTSFPGAPADCFWSSTTNAGDPSAGWVVSFASGHVFPVSKTTTFSVRCVRGSP
;
A
#
# COMPACT_ATOMS: atom_id res chain seq x y z
N MET A 1 -13.12 -5.59 -48.15
CA MET A 1 -13.50 -4.38 -47.37
C MET A 1 -12.98 -4.64 -45.95
N ARG A 2 -11.99 -3.91 -45.41
CA ARG A 2 -12.11 -2.58 -44.77
C ARG A 2 -13.42 -2.42 -43.95
N GLY A 3 -13.43 -2.26 -42.62
CA GLY A 3 -12.36 -2.45 -41.62
C GLY A 3 -12.46 -1.50 -40.41
N ARG A 4 -12.16 -2.03 -39.21
CA ARG A 4 -12.10 -1.38 -37.87
C ARG A 4 -13.39 -0.74 -37.33
N GLY A 5 -13.53 -0.77 -36.01
CA GLY A 5 -14.67 -0.20 -35.27
C GLY A 5 -14.57 -0.34 -33.74
N GLN A 6 -13.38 -0.65 -33.20
CA GLN A 6 -13.12 -0.65 -31.75
C GLN A 6 -13.17 0.80 -31.25
N ARG A 7 -13.87 1.04 -30.13
CA ARG A 7 -14.03 2.36 -29.52
C ARG A 7 -13.76 2.28 -28.02
N ASP A 8 -12.54 2.62 -27.67
CA ASP A 8 -12.13 3.47 -26.54
C ASP A 8 -13.08 3.47 -25.32
N ALA A 9 -12.67 2.78 -24.25
CA ALA A 9 -13.31 2.84 -22.94
C ALA A 9 -12.92 4.13 -22.20
N ALA A 10 -13.37 5.28 -22.71
CA ALA A 10 -13.12 6.59 -22.13
C ALA A 10 -14.42 7.37 -21.87
N ASN A 11 -14.46 8.09 -20.74
CA ASN A 11 -15.49 9.04 -20.29
C ASN A 11 -16.82 8.44 -19.78
N ALA A 12 -16.86 8.03 -18.50
CA ALA A 12 -18.09 7.84 -17.72
C ALA A 12 -17.90 8.09 -16.21
N TRP A 13 -17.50 9.31 -15.85
CA TRP A 13 -17.62 9.86 -14.48
C TRP A 13 -18.98 10.60 -14.40
N PRO A 14 -19.69 10.72 -13.24
CA PRO A 14 -19.15 11.09 -11.92
C PRO A 14 -19.80 10.45 -10.66
N ALA A 15 -19.03 10.30 -9.57
CA ALA A 15 -19.57 10.29 -8.19
C ALA A 15 -18.45 10.50 -7.16
N PHE A 16 -17.45 9.61 -7.18
CA PHE A 16 -16.10 10.00 -6.76
C PHE A 16 -15.49 10.91 -7.84
N GLY A 17 -14.72 11.90 -7.40
CA GLY A 17 -14.46 13.10 -8.19
C GLY A 17 -13.26 13.02 -9.13
N LEU A 18 -13.50 12.75 -10.42
CA LEU A 18 -12.51 12.91 -11.49
C LEU A 18 -12.32 14.38 -11.95
N LEU A 19 -12.93 15.35 -11.26
CA LEU A 19 -12.70 16.78 -11.52
C LEU A 19 -11.41 17.24 -10.83
N ALA A 20 -10.34 17.33 -11.62
CA ALA A 20 -9.08 18.05 -11.35
C ALA A 20 -8.13 17.53 -10.24
N ALA A 21 -8.48 16.51 -9.45
CA ALA A 21 -7.59 15.99 -8.40
C ALA A 21 -6.27 15.37 -8.92
N LEU A 22 -6.33 14.58 -10.01
CA LEU A 22 -5.18 13.83 -10.56
C LEU A 22 -3.99 14.68 -11.01
N VAL A 23 -4.22 15.95 -11.37
CA VAL A 23 -3.15 16.89 -11.78
C VAL A 23 -2.47 17.53 -10.55
N SER A 24 -3.12 17.48 -9.39
CA SER A 24 -2.67 18.10 -8.14
C SER A 24 -1.96 17.10 -7.22
N ALA A 25 -2.52 15.89 -7.05
CA ALA A 25 -2.06 14.91 -6.05
C ALA A 25 -0.61 14.43 -6.24
N CYS A 26 -0.08 14.50 -7.46
CA CYS A 26 1.33 14.26 -7.81
C CYS A 26 1.86 15.32 -8.80
N GLY A 27 1.42 16.59 -8.66
CA GLY A 27 1.84 17.67 -9.55
C GLY A 27 3.36 17.92 -9.47
N PRO A 28 4.05 18.27 -10.58
CA PRO A 28 5.50 18.39 -10.60
C PRO A 28 6.00 19.54 -9.71
N ASN A 29 6.70 19.19 -8.64
CA ASN A 29 7.43 20.15 -7.81
C ASN A 29 8.65 20.70 -8.57
N GLY A 30 8.52 21.90 -9.15
CA GLY A 30 9.68 22.75 -9.45
C GLY A 30 10.07 22.97 -10.91
N GLU A 31 9.14 23.36 -11.80
CA GLU A 31 9.51 24.11 -13.02
C GLU A 31 8.95 25.55 -12.97
N SER A 32 9.71 26.45 -12.36
CA SER A 32 9.45 27.89 -12.43
C SER A 32 9.90 28.43 -13.80
N GLY A 33 9.02 28.37 -14.78
CA GLY A 33 9.33 28.80 -16.15
C GLY A 33 9.73 30.27 -16.26
N THR A 34 10.88 30.54 -16.89
CA THR A 34 11.24 31.82 -17.47
C THR A 34 11.26 31.70 -18.99
N GLU A 35 10.84 32.75 -19.69
CA GLU A 35 10.49 32.69 -21.10
C GLU A 35 11.69 32.53 -22.05
N ALA A 36 11.45 31.94 -23.22
CA ALA A 36 12.47 31.72 -24.24
C ALA A 36 12.93 33.02 -24.90
N GLY A 37 14.07 33.56 -24.44
CA GLY A 37 14.85 34.57 -25.16
C GLY A 37 15.94 33.91 -26.01
N ALA A 38 15.88 34.06 -27.33
CA ALA A 38 16.91 33.54 -28.24
C ALA A 38 17.89 34.64 -28.66
N ASP A 39 19.19 34.41 -28.44
CA ASP A 39 20.26 34.97 -29.28
C ASP A 39 21.49 34.02 -29.29
N THR A 40 22.54 34.46 -29.96
CA THR A 40 23.65 33.68 -30.52
C THR A 40 24.99 34.10 -29.90
N GLY A 41 26.01 33.24 -29.98
CA GLY A 41 27.40 33.71 -29.83
C GLY A 41 28.41 32.75 -29.17
N ALA A 42 29.19 32.07 -30.02
CA ALA A 42 30.65 31.84 -29.93
C ALA A 42 31.36 31.49 -28.59
N ASP A 43 32.11 30.38 -28.62
CA ASP A 43 33.37 30.19 -27.87
C ASP A 43 34.38 31.34 -28.11
N PRO A 44 35.31 31.60 -27.17
CA PRO A 44 36.63 30.97 -27.33
C PRO A 44 37.31 30.47 -26.03
N GLU A 45 38.38 29.71 -26.24
CA GLU A 45 39.28 29.05 -25.29
C GLU A 45 40.08 30.02 -24.38
N ALA A 46 40.56 29.53 -23.22
CA ALA A 46 41.88 29.87 -22.66
C ALA A 46 42.35 28.88 -21.57
N ASP A 47 43.66 28.60 -21.54
CA ASP A 47 44.35 27.63 -20.66
C ASP A 47 44.43 28.01 -19.16
N GLY A 48 44.77 27.03 -18.32
CA GLY A 48 45.14 27.21 -16.90
C GLY A 48 45.69 25.94 -16.25
N ASP A 49 47.02 25.77 -16.24
CA ASP A 49 47.75 24.57 -15.79
C ASP A 49 48.23 24.66 -14.30
N VAL A 50 48.95 23.63 -13.85
CA VAL A 50 49.69 23.41 -12.58
C VAL A 50 48.97 22.51 -11.57
N GLY A 51 49.68 21.45 -11.15
CA GLY A 51 49.18 20.37 -10.29
C GLY A 51 49.76 20.33 -8.86
N PRO A 52 50.34 19.19 -8.41
CA PRO A 52 49.97 18.64 -7.10
C PRO A 52 51.03 18.77 -5.99
N ASP A 53 50.56 18.69 -4.74
CA ASP A 53 51.37 18.50 -3.53
C ASP A 53 51.13 17.12 -2.89
N VAL A 54 52.17 16.59 -2.21
CA VAL A 54 52.20 15.23 -1.66
C VAL A 54 52.85 15.20 -0.26
N ALA A 55 52.14 14.65 0.72
CA ALA A 55 52.68 13.99 1.91
C ALA A 55 51.62 12.97 2.40
N THR A 56 51.87 11.69 2.75
CA THR A 56 53.00 10.98 3.38
C THR A 56 53.24 11.31 4.86
N ASP A 57 52.70 10.47 5.74
CA ASP A 57 53.49 9.80 6.79
C ASP A 57 52.89 8.41 7.10
N ALA A 58 53.58 7.60 7.92
CA ALA A 58 53.22 6.21 8.25
C ALA A 58 52.86 6.01 9.75
N GLY A 59 52.49 4.77 10.12
CA GLY A 59 52.20 4.35 11.51
C GLY A 59 53.47 4.02 12.32
N PRO A 60 53.53 2.94 13.15
CA PRO A 60 52.58 1.82 13.30
C PRO A 60 52.34 1.43 14.80
N GLU A 61 52.09 0.13 15.09
CA GLU A 61 51.97 -0.50 16.43
C GLU A 61 50.69 -0.12 17.21
N GLY A 62 50.05 -0.93 18.06
CA GLY A 62 50.17 -2.32 18.57
C GLY A 62 49.04 -2.48 19.63
N GLU A 63 48.66 -3.62 20.20
CA GLU A 63 49.05 -5.04 20.12
C GLU A 63 47.76 -5.90 20.28
N ALA A 64 47.86 -7.23 20.39
CA ALA A 64 46.72 -8.11 20.69
C ALA A 64 46.90 -8.81 22.04
N GLU A 65 45.80 -9.00 22.79
CA GLU A 65 45.76 -9.86 23.97
C GLU A 65 44.48 -10.71 24.00
N ALA A 66 44.51 -11.84 24.70
CA ALA A 66 43.50 -12.89 24.56
C ALA A 66 43.14 -13.63 25.85
N GLY A 67 41.89 -14.12 25.90
CA GLY A 67 41.47 -15.26 26.72
C GLY A 67 41.03 -14.96 28.16
N ALA A 68 39.83 -15.42 28.49
CA ALA A 68 39.41 -15.75 29.86
C ALA A 68 38.17 -16.66 29.81
N ASP A 69 38.38 -17.97 29.76
CA ASP A 69 37.29 -18.96 29.83
C ASP A 69 36.74 -19.03 31.26
N VAL A 70 35.41 -18.99 31.41
CA VAL A 70 34.73 -19.19 32.70
C VAL A 70 33.49 -20.07 32.49
N GLU A 71 33.68 -21.39 32.62
CA GLU A 71 32.57 -22.32 32.87
C GLU A 71 32.17 -22.24 34.35
N VAL A 72 30.88 -22.02 34.62
CA VAL A 72 30.28 -22.25 35.95
C VAL A 72 29.01 -23.06 35.74
N ASP A 73 29.10 -24.36 36.05
CA ASP A 73 27.93 -25.21 36.24
C ASP A 73 27.27 -24.87 37.60
N GLY A 74 25.93 -24.92 37.64
CA GLY A 74 25.17 -24.35 38.76
C GLY A 74 23.67 -24.24 38.48
N GLY A 75 23.03 -25.33 38.07
CA GLY A 75 21.58 -25.35 37.85
C GLY A 75 20.76 -25.10 39.12
N ALA A 76 19.80 -24.17 39.03
CA ALA A 76 18.73 -23.99 40.00
C ALA A 76 17.43 -23.59 39.27
N ASP A 77 16.37 -24.35 39.54
CA ASP A 77 14.95 -23.96 39.51
C ASP A 77 14.49 -23.00 38.40
N VAL A 78 14.16 -23.58 37.23
CA VAL A 78 13.27 -22.93 36.25
C VAL A 78 11.84 -22.96 36.78
N GLU A 79 11.42 -21.89 37.45
CA GLU A 79 9.99 -21.58 37.56
C GLU A 79 9.43 -21.30 36.15
N PRO A 80 8.20 -21.72 35.82
CA PRO A 80 7.62 -21.42 34.52
C PRO A 80 7.37 -19.91 34.41
N ASP A 81 7.91 -19.29 33.36
CA ASP A 81 7.64 -17.88 33.05
C ASP A 81 6.13 -17.62 33.07
N SER A 82 5.71 -16.69 33.91
CA SER A 82 4.33 -16.22 33.91
C SER A 82 4.08 -15.44 32.63
N ASP A 83 3.17 -15.93 31.78
CA ASP A 83 2.69 -15.22 30.58
C ASP A 83 2.21 -13.80 30.94
N ASP A 84 3.10 -12.81 30.85
CA ASP A 84 2.74 -11.41 31.06
C ASP A 84 1.97 -10.96 29.82
N GLY A 85 0.73 -10.51 30.03
CA GLY A 85 -0.37 -10.55 29.04
C GLY A 85 -0.29 -9.54 27.88
N GLY A 86 0.91 -9.16 27.45
CA GLY A 86 1.20 -8.17 26.42
C GLY A 86 1.40 -8.77 25.02
N SER A 87 0.41 -9.49 24.49
CA SER A 87 0.45 -9.91 23.07
C SER A 87 0.35 -8.69 22.15
N THR A 88 1.50 -8.18 21.70
CA THR A 88 1.61 -7.10 20.72
C THR A 88 1.30 -7.62 19.32
N SER A 89 0.04 -7.96 19.08
CA SER A 89 -0.45 -8.41 17.78
C SER A 89 -0.14 -7.38 16.70
N ARG A 90 0.83 -7.70 15.84
CA ARG A 90 1.18 -6.88 14.68
C ARG A 90 -0.01 -6.73 13.74
N TRP A 91 -0.10 -5.59 13.09
CA TRP A 91 -0.99 -5.38 11.96
C TRP A 91 -0.46 -6.15 10.75
N ALA A 92 -1.02 -7.33 10.51
CA ALA A 92 -0.83 -8.06 9.27
C ALA A 92 -1.44 -7.28 8.09
N VAL A 93 -0.60 -6.91 7.11
CA VAL A 93 -1.03 -6.14 5.94
C VAL A 93 -1.85 -7.05 5.01
N PRO A 94 -3.08 -6.66 4.58
CA PRO A 94 -3.86 -7.48 3.66
C PRO A 94 -3.18 -7.62 2.29
N PRO A 95 -3.01 -8.86 1.76
CA PRO A 95 -2.36 -9.09 0.47
C PRO A 95 -3.10 -8.37 -0.66
N THR A 96 -2.37 -7.88 -1.64
CA THR A 96 -2.94 -7.18 -2.81
C THR A 96 -3.77 -8.08 -3.74
N GLY A 97 -3.69 -9.40 -3.59
CA GLY A 97 -4.30 -10.39 -4.49
C GLY A 97 -3.54 -10.58 -5.82
N GLN A 98 -2.48 -9.82 -6.07
CA GLN A 98 -1.78 -9.81 -7.36
C GLN A 98 -0.82 -11.00 -7.53
N GLY A 99 -1.36 -12.15 -7.94
CA GLY A 99 -0.61 -13.39 -8.17
C GLY A 99 0.18 -13.49 -9.49
N ALA A 100 0.30 -12.39 -10.26
CA ALA A 100 0.98 -12.33 -11.56
C ALA A 100 2.07 -11.25 -11.62
N CYS A 101 3.10 -11.47 -12.46
CA CYS A 101 4.14 -10.48 -12.77
C CYS A 101 3.87 -9.79 -14.12
N TYR A 102 4.40 -8.58 -14.29
CA TYR A 102 4.15 -7.71 -15.44
C TYR A 102 5.43 -7.05 -15.97
N ASP A 103 5.41 -6.59 -17.21
CA ASP A 103 6.38 -5.64 -17.77
C ASP A 103 5.83 -4.20 -17.78
N GLU A 104 6.41 -3.29 -18.57
CA GLU A 104 5.94 -1.91 -18.76
C GLU A 104 4.55 -1.80 -19.42
N THR A 105 4.03 -2.89 -20.00
CA THR A 105 2.90 -2.89 -20.95
C THR A 105 1.99 -4.12 -20.91
N ALA A 106 2.43 -5.25 -20.36
CA ALA A 106 1.73 -6.52 -20.43
C ALA A 106 1.93 -7.39 -19.16
N MET A 107 1.04 -8.36 -18.98
CA MET A 107 1.25 -9.47 -18.04
C MET A 107 2.27 -10.47 -18.61
N LEU A 108 3.20 -10.92 -17.79
CA LEU A 108 4.17 -11.96 -18.13
C LEU A 108 3.57 -13.35 -17.97
N ALA A 109 4.05 -14.31 -18.77
CA ALA A 109 3.62 -15.71 -18.66
C ALA A 109 4.18 -16.40 -17.39
N GLU A 110 5.37 -15.98 -16.94
CA GLU A 110 6.08 -16.48 -15.77
C GLU A 110 6.78 -15.29 -15.08
N CYS A 111 6.99 -15.37 -13.76
CA CYS A 111 7.70 -14.33 -13.00
C CYS A 111 9.24 -14.46 -13.18
N PRO A 112 9.97 -13.37 -13.48
CA PRO A 112 11.44 -13.37 -13.48
C PRO A 112 11.97 -13.84 -12.13
N GLY A 113 12.96 -14.75 -12.10
CA GLY A 113 13.52 -15.27 -10.85
C GLY A 113 12.62 -16.24 -10.06
N GLY A 114 11.38 -16.52 -10.50
CA GLY A 114 10.44 -17.36 -9.77
C GLY A 114 9.65 -16.62 -8.69
N THR A 115 8.98 -17.36 -7.81
CA THR A 115 7.97 -16.82 -6.88
C THR A 115 8.10 -17.26 -5.42
N ASP A 116 8.94 -18.24 -5.08
CA ASP A 116 9.09 -18.75 -3.71
C ASP A 116 10.38 -19.59 -3.53
N PRO A 117 11.43 -19.06 -2.86
CA PRO A 117 11.75 -17.63 -2.79
C PRO A 117 12.18 -17.11 -4.18
N PRO A 118 12.02 -15.81 -4.48
CA PRO A 118 12.48 -15.25 -5.73
C PRO A 118 14.01 -15.17 -5.81
N SER A 119 14.56 -15.59 -6.95
CA SER A 119 15.99 -15.53 -7.28
C SER A 119 16.24 -14.38 -8.26
N CYS A 120 16.21 -13.15 -7.75
CA CYS A 120 16.32 -11.94 -8.56
C CYS A 120 17.77 -11.60 -8.98
N GLY A 121 18.74 -11.92 -8.13
CA GLY A 121 20.18 -11.87 -8.45
C GLY A 121 20.76 -10.47 -8.61
N ALA A 122 22.06 -10.40 -8.92
CA ALA A 122 22.80 -9.16 -9.16
C ALA A 122 23.55 -9.22 -10.51
N PRO A 123 23.36 -8.25 -11.44
CA PRO A 123 22.34 -7.19 -11.41
C PRO A 123 20.92 -7.78 -11.43
N ALA A 124 19.95 -7.03 -10.94
CA ALA A 124 18.59 -7.54 -10.76
C ALA A 124 17.95 -7.91 -12.11
N LEU A 125 17.29 -9.07 -12.15
CA LEU A 125 16.45 -9.44 -13.30
C LEU A 125 15.41 -8.34 -13.53
N ARG A 126 15.34 -7.81 -14.75
CA ARG A 126 14.38 -6.75 -15.09
C ARG A 126 12.96 -7.26 -14.82
N PHE A 127 12.20 -6.50 -14.03
CA PHE A 127 10.87 -6.85 -13.54
C PHE A 127 10.79 -7.97 -12.48
N CYS A 128 11.90 -8.29 -11.78
CA CYS A 128 11.80 -8.86 -10.44
C CYS A 128 11.22 -7.84 -9.43
N GLY A 129 11.02 -8.23 -8.17
CA GLY A 129 10.52 -7.32 -7.12
C GLY A 129 9.00 -7.09 -7.11
N GLN A 130 8.21 -7.98 -7.73
CA GLN A 130 6.76 -7.82 -7.86
C GLN A 130 5.94 -8.60 -6.80
N ASP A 131 4.71 -8.14 -6.53
CA ASP A 131 3.74 -8.70 -5.57
C ASP A 131 3.65 -10.23 -5.62
N ALA A 132 3.60 -10.79 -6.83
CA ALA A 132 3.46 -12.22 -7.07
C ALA A 132 4.64 -13.08 -6.58
N GLN A 133 5.75 -12.43 -6.22
CA GLN A 133 7.03 -13.02 -5.80
C GLN A 133 7.31 -12.84 -4.31
N TYR A 134 6.68 -11.85 -3.68
CA TYR A 134 6.79 -11.53 -2.26
C TYR A 134 5.37 -11.50 -1.69
N ARG A 135 4.80 -12.69 -1.54
CA ARG A 135 3.39 -12.86 -1.17
C ARG A 135 3.22 -12.76 0.34
N ASP A 136 2.29 -11.89 0.75
CA ASP A 136 1.91 -11.72 2.15
C ASP A 136 1.07 -12.90 2.69
N ALA A 137 0.69 -12.83 3.97
CA ALA A 137 -0.03 -13.88 4.69
C ALA A 137 -1.33 -14.36 4.00
N GLU A 138 -1.63 -15.67 4.15
CA GLU A 138 -2.88 -16.25 3.65
C GLU A 138 -4.10 -15.60 4.32
N ARG A 139 -4.98 -15.05 3.50
CA ARG A 139 -6.26 -14.46 3.92
C ARG A 139 -7.43 -15.32 3.44
N MET A 140 -8.28 -15.73 4.35
CA MET A 140 -9.48 -16.52 4.05
C MET A 140 -10.75 -15.70 4.33
N LEU A 141 -11.56 -15.49 3.30
CA LEU A 141 -12.90 -14.95 3.41
C LEU A 141 -13.90 -16.11 3.51
N VAL A 142 -14.55 -16.26 4.67
CA VAL A 142 -15.52 -17.33 4.95
C VAL A 142 -16.91 -16.75 5.01
N CYS A 143 -17.85 -17.28 4.24
CA CYS A 143 -19.23 -16.81 4.27
C CYS A 143 -20.02 -17.58 5.32
N ARG A 144 -20.88 -16.90 6.07
CA ARG A 144 -21.94 -17.56 6.84
C ARG A 144 -23.23 -17.51 6.06
N SER A 145 -23.89 -18.67 5.94
CA SER A 145 -25.24 -18.77 5.41
C SER A 145 -26.24 -18.03 6.31
N ALA A 146 -27.47 -17.82 5.84
CA ALA A 146 -28.56 -17.29 6.67
C ALA A 146 -28.92 -18.17 7.89
N ALA A 147 -28.39 -19.41 7.99
CA ALA A 147 -28.49 -20.25 9.18
C ALA A 147 -27.31 -20.10 10.16
N GLY A 148 -26.26 -19.35 9.79
CA GLY A 148 -25.04 -19.13 10.56
C GLY A 148 -23.89 -20.09 10.23
N ASP A 149 -24.14 -21.13 9.42
CA ASP A 149 -23.15 -22.15 9.06
C ASP A 149 -22.00 -21.54 8.22
N PRO A 150 -20.72 -21.80 8.57
CA PRO A 150 -19.58 -21.38 7.77
C PRO A 150 -19.45 -22.23 6.51
N VAL A 151 -19.41 -21.58 5.35
CA VAL A 151 -19.32 -22.22 4.03
C VAL A 151 -18.34 -21.47 3.11
N PRO A 152 -17.73 -22.14 2.11
CA PRO A 152 -16.93 -21.45 1.09
C PRO A 152 -17.83 -20.50 0.30
N CYS A 153 -17.46 -19.22 0.18
CA CYS A 153 -18.31 -18.19 -0.41
C CYS A 153 -18.77 -18.50 -1.85
N SER A 154 -17.97 -19.24 -2.62
CA SER A 154 -18.30 -19.73 -3.95
C SER A 154 -19.51 -20.68 -4.01
N THR A 155 -19.94 -21.24 -2.88
CA THR A 155 -21.14 -22.10 -2.78
C THR A 155 -22.44 -21.30 -2.64
N LEU A 156 -22.36 -19.99 -2.38
CA LEU A 156 -23.50 -19.07 -2.21
C LEU A 156 -23.52 -18.02 -3.35
N PRO A 157 -23.84 -18.38 -4.60
CA PRO A 157 -23.75 -17.46 -5.75
C PRO A 157 -24.85 -16.38 -5.79
N VAL A 158 -25.89 -16.51 -4.95
CA VAL A 158 -26.91 -15.49 -4.72
C VAL A 158 -26.60 -14.84 -3.36
N VAL A 159 -26.69 -13.52 -3.28
CA VAL A 159 -26.55 -12.79 -2.00
C VAL A 159 -27.89 -12.78 -1.28
N ASP A 160 -27.94 -13.32 -0.06
CA ASP A 160 -29.07 -13.10 0.85
C ASP A 160 -28.74 -11.93 1.81
N PRO A 161 -29.70 -11.01 2.11
CA PRO A 161 -29.48 -9.92 3.07
C PRO A 161 -29.09 -10.35 4.49
N GLY A 162 -29.37 -11.60 4.87
CA GLY A 162 -28.99 -12.21 6.15
C GLY A 162 -27.55 -12.74 6.23
N GLU A 163 -26.82 -12.76 5.11
CA GLU A 163 -25.47 -13.33 5.04
C GLU A 163 -24.36 -12.33 5.43
N VAL A 164 -23.28 -12.88 5.98
CA VAL A 164 -22.07 -12.15 6.36
C VAL A 164 -20.81 -12.86 5.86
N VAL A 165 -19.72 -12.11 5.73
CA VAL A 165 -18.38 -12.63 5.38
C VAL A 165 -17.43 -12.35 6.53
N GLU A 166 -16.79 -13.38 7.08
CA GLU A 166 -15.74 -13.26 8.08
C GLU A 166 -14.38 -13.23 7.41
N ASP A 167 -13.50 -12.32 7.86
CA ASP A 167 -12.15 -12.14 7.36
C ASP A 167 -11.12 -12.65 8.36
N SER A 168 -10.46 -13.77 8.04
CA SER A 168 -9.52 -14.44 8.94
C SER A 168 -8.30 -13.61 9.32
N LEU A 169 -7.94 -12.60 8.51
CA LEU A 169 -6.74 -11.79 8.70
C LEU A 169 -7.00 -10.58 9.59
N THR A 170 -8.15 -9.93 9.43
CA THR A 170 -8.49 -8.68 10.13
C THR A 170 -9.42 -8.89 11.34
N GLY A 171 -10.05 -10.06 11.45
CA GLY A 171 -11.09 -10.34 12.46
C GLY A 171 -12.41 -9.59 12.20
N LEU A 172 -12.52 -8.87 11.08
CA LEU A 172 -13.72 -8.13 10.69
C LEU A 172 -14.81 -9.07 10.16
N VAL A 173 -16.06 -8.69 10.40
CA VAL A 173 -17.25 -9.35 9.85
C VAL A 173 -17.99 -8.35 8.97
N TRP A 174 -18.16 -8.68 7.71
CA TRP A 174 -18.68 -7.81 6.67
C TRP A 174 -20.11 -8.19 6.29
N GLN A 175 -20.94 -7.18 6.04
CA GLN A 175 -22.24 -7.36 5.41
C GLN A 175 -22.04 -7.89 3.99
N ARG A 176 -22.67 -9.02 3.63
CA ARG A 176 -22.52 -9.59 2.28
C ARG A 176 -23.38 -8.86 1.24
N ALA A 177 -24.58 -8.45 1.63
CA ALA A 177 -25.37 -7.43 0.94
C ALA A 177 -24.78 -6.02 1.08
N PHE A 178 -25.39 -5.04 0.43
CA PHE A 178 -25.02 -3.62 0.50
C PHE A 178 -26.24 -2.73 0.35
N ALA A 179 -26.16 -1.49 0.84
CA ALA A 179 -27.13 -0.44 0.55
C ALA A 179 -26.65 0.43 -0.61
N ALA A 180 -27.58 1.00 -1.37
CA ALA A 180 -27.31 1.78 -2.57
C ALA A 180 -28.10 3.09 -2.58
N GLY A 181 -27.49 4.15 -3.10
CA GLY A 181 -28.13 5.47 -3.18
C GLY A 181 -28.01 6.29 -1.89
N VAL A 182 -27.09 5.94 -0.99
CA VAL A 182 -27.03 6.46 0.39
C VAL A 182 -26.19 7.74 0.44
N PRO A 183 -26.73 8.88 0.94
CA PRO A 183 -25.94 10.08 1.26
C PRO A 183 -24.96 9.79 2.40
N TRP A 184 -23.79 10.42 2.41
CA TRP A 184 -22.75 10.10 3.41
C TRP A 184 -23.24 10.32 4.86
N ALA A 185 -24.02 11.36 5.10
CA ALA A 185 -24.58 11.68 6.41
C ALA A 185 -25.56 10.61 6.95
N GLU A 186 -26.17 9.79 6.09
CA GLU A 186 -27.09 8.70 6.46
C GLU A 186 -26.38 7.33 6.54
N ALA A 187 -25.16 7.24 6.01
CA ALA A 187 -24.43 5.97 5.85
C ALA A 187 -24.05 5.33 7.20
N GLY A 188 -23.82 6.12 8.25
CA GLY A 188 -23.60 5.63 9.61
C GLY A 188 -24.85 4.96 10.20
N ASP A 189 -25.98 5.65 10.15
CA ASP A 189 -27.27 5.16 10.66
C ASP A 189 -27.77 3.94 9.90
N ALA A 190 -27.56 3.92 8.56
CA ALA A 190 -27.87 2.76 7.73
C ALA A 190 -27.18 1.49 8.25
N CYS A 191 -25.90 1.57 8.66
CA CYS A 191 -25.19 0.45 9.24
C CYS A 191 -25.58 0.15 10.69
N ALA A 192 -25.76 1.17 11.53
CA ALA A 192 -26.23 0.97 12.91
C ALA A 192 -27.58 0.24 12.97
N SER A 193 -28.45 0.45 11.98
CA SER A 193 -29.74 -0.23 11.87
C SER A 193 -29.63 -1.77 11.77
N LEU A 194 -28.54 -2.30 11.19
CA LEU A 194 -28.29 -3.74 11.10
C LEU A 194 -28.03 -4.37 12.47
N GLY A 195 -27.49 -3.60 13.42
CA GLY A 195 -27.30 -4.01 14.81
C GLY A 195 -28.62 -4.19 15.55
N ALA A 196 -29.64 -3.38 15.25
CA ALA A 196 -30.99 -3.59 15.75
C ALA A 196 -31.71 -4.78 15.09
N GLY A 197 -31.33 -5.12 13.85
CA GLY A 197 -31.79 -6.33 13.15
C GLY A 197 -31.10 -7.63 13.57
N GLY A 198 -29.96 -7.56 14.28
CA GLY A 198 -29.20 -8.73 14.72
C GLY A 198 -28.51 -9.50 13.58
N LEU A 199 -28.16 -8.83 12.48
CA LEU A 199 -27.55 -9.46 11.31
C LEU A 199 -26.29 -10.27 11.70
N GLY A 200 -26.21 -11.53 11.26
CA GLY A 200 -25.11 -12.44 11.61
C GLY A 200 -25.01 -12.75 13.12
N GLY A 201 -26.05 -12.48 13.91
CA GLY A 201 -26.01 -12.54 15.38
C GLY A 201 -25.28 -11.36 16.04
N ARG A 202 -24.95 -10.31 15.27
CA ARG A 202 -24.13 -9.17 15.72
C ARG A 202 -24.94 -7.89 15.93
N THR A 203 -24.52 -7.09 16.90
CA THR A 203 -25.11 -5.80 17.26
C THR A 203 -24.17 -4.60 17.06
N ASP A 204 -22.89 -4.86 16.76
CA ASP A 204 -21.79 -3.90 16.65
C ASP A 204 -21.53 -3.40 15.20
N TRP A 205 -22.58 -3.41 14.38
CA TRP A 205 -22.52 -2.95 12.99
C TRP A 205 -22.30 -1.43 12.88
N ARG A 206 -21.32 -1.06 12.05
CA ARG A 206 -20.91 0.31 11.75
C ARG A 206 -20.63 0.49 10.26
N LEU A 207 -20.55 1.74 9.82
CA LEU A 207 -19.91 2.11 8.56
C LEU A 207 -18.37 1.93 8.74
N PRO A 208 -17.67 1.22 7.85
CA PRO A 208 -16.23 0.97 7.98
C PRO A 208 -15.42 2.26 7.85
N THR A 209 -14.30 2.39 8.56
CA THR A 209 -13.28 3.41 8.24
C THR A 209 -12.69 3.19 6.84
N ILE A 210 -12.01 4.19 6.27
CA ILE A 210 -11.35 4.00 4.96
C ILE A 210 -10.32 2.86 5.01
N TYR A 211 -9.61 2.71 6.14
CA TYR A 211 -8.64 1.65 6.36
C TYR A 211 -9.31 0.26 6.37
N GLU A 212 -10.45 0.13 7.06
CA GLU A 212 -11.26 -1.09 7.05
C GLU A 212 -11.77 -1.42 5.65
N LEU A 213 -12.41 -0.46 4.96
CA LEU A 213 -12.99 -0.67 3.63
C LEU A 213 -11.93 -1.00 2.57
N ALA A 214 -10.76 -0.38 2.68
CA ALA A 214 -9.62 -0.61 1.80
C ALA A 214 -9.00 -2.01 1.95
N THR A 215 -9.30 -2.74 3.03
CA THR A 215 -8.93 -4.17 3.15
C THR A 215 -9.71 -5.06 2.18
N LEU A 216 -10.88 -4.66 1.68
CA LEU A 216 -11.66 -5.48 0.73
C LEU A 216 -11.15 -5.45 -0.71
N ILE A 217 -10.16 -4.62 -1.02
CA ILE A 217 -9.69 -4.42 -2.39
C ILE A 217 -8.81 -5.59 -2.84
N ASP A 218 -9.13 -6.16 -4.00
CA ASP A 218 -8.37 -7.21 -4.70
C ASP A 218 -7.84 -6.64 -6.02
N LEU A 219 -6.52 -6.48 -6.11
CA LEU A 219 -5.77 -5.91 -7.25
C LEU A 219 -5.13 -6.99 -8.13
N GLY A 220 -5.45 -8.28 -7.91
CA GLY A 220 -5.27 -9.32 -8.91
C GLY A 220 -6.25 -9.19 -10.09
N ARG A 221 -7.18 -8.21 -10.03
CA ARG A 221 -8.29 -8.02 -10.96
C ARG A 221 -8.77 -6.57 -10.99
N ALA A 222 -9.68 -6.27 -11.91
CA ALA A 222 -10.42 -5.02 -11.98
C ALA A 222 -11.84 -5.29 -12.49
N GLY A 223 -12.77 -4.35 -12.27
CA GLY A 223 -14.13 -4.41 -12.80
C GLY A 223 -15.03 -5.59 -12.34
N PRO A 224 -15.15 -5.89 -11.02
CA PRO A 224 -14.67 -5.10 -9.89
C PRO A 224 -13.38 -5.64 -9.25
N ALA A 225 -12.67 -4.75 -8.55
CA ALA A 225 -11.43 -5.00 -7.79
C ALA A 225 -11.72 -5.49 -6.35
N ILE A 226 -12.41 -6.62 -6.23
CA ILE A 226 -12.84 -7.25 -4.97
C ILE A 226 -12.99 -8.76 -5.19
N ASP A 227 -12.90 -9.57 -4.13
CA ASP A 227 -13.31 -10.98 -4.19
C ASP A 227 -14.81 -11.09 -4.56
N THR A 228 -15.08 -11.47 -5.81
CA THR A 228 -16.44 -11.63 -6.34
C THR A 228 -17.15 -12.92 -5.91
N ALA A 229 -16.47 -13.86 -5.25
CA ALA A 229 -17.10 -15.01 -4.62
C ALA A 229 -17.59 -14.64 -3.21
N ALA A 230 -16.78 -13.91 -2.45
CA ALA A 230 -17.18 -13.31 -1.17
C ALA A 230 -18.29 -12.27 -1.36
N PHE A 231 -18.10 -11.33 -2.30
CA PHE A 231 -18.98 -10.17 -2.52
C PHE A 231 -19.54 -10.10 -3.97
N PRO A 232 -20.32 -11.09 -4.44
CA PRO A 232 -20.87 -11.10 -5.79
C PRO A 232 -21.82 -9.93 -6.02
N GLY A 233 -21.85 -9.42 -7.25
CA GLY A 233 -22.73 -8.32 -7.67
C GLY A 233 -22.31 -6.91 -7.21
N THR A 234 -21.17 -6.75 -6.53
CA THR A 234 -20.58 -5.45 -6.13
C THR A 234 -20.44 -4.51 -7.34
N PRO A 235 -21.20 -3.39 -7.43
CA PRO A 235 -21.08 -2.47 -8.56
C PRO A 235 -19.89 -1.51 -8.42
N THR A 236 -19.34 -1.07 -9.54
CA THR A 236 -18.11 -0.26 -9.59
C THR A 236 -18.33 1.25 -9.47
N MET A 237 -19.50 1.74 -9.89
CA MET A 237 -19.91 3.15 -9.87
C MET A 237 -21.33 3.27 -9.28
N PRO A 238 -21.67 4.30 -8.47
CA PRO A 238 -20.89 5.49 -8.09
C PRO A 238 -19.56 5.25 -7.36
N GLY A 239 -19.51 4.28 -6.46
CA GLY A 239 -18.39 4.05 -5.52
C GLY A 239 -18.92 3.82 -4.10
N TRP A 240 -18.03 3.66 -3.12
CA TRP A 240 -18.38 3.11 -1.80
C TRP A 240 -17.93 4.01 -0.64
N TRP A 241 -18.85 4.41 0.23
CA TRP A 241 -18.56 5.28 1.37
C TRP A 241 -17.83 4.55 2.51
N SER A 242 -16.86 5.25 3.11
CA SER A 242 -16.33 4.95 4.44
C SER A 242 -16.80 5.99 5.47
N ALA A 243 -16.60 5.72 6.75
CA ALA A 243 -16.87 6.63 7.86
C ALA A 243 -15.81 7.73 8.03
N THR A 244 -14.79 7.78 7.18
CA THR A 244 -13.67 8.73 7.32
C THR A 244 -13.95 10.02 6.51
N PRO A 245 -14.17 11.18 7.15
CA PRO A 245 -14.24 12.47 6.45
C PRO A 245 -12.86 12.91 5.95
N ASP A 246 -12.77 13.89 5.04
CA ASP A 246 -11.49 14.57 4.83
C ASP A 246 -11.12 15.42 6.07
N ALA A 247 -9.83 15.49 6.37
CA ALA A 247 -9.30 16.20 7.54
C ALA A 247 -9.36 17.74 7.40
N VAL A 248 -9.65 18.27 6.20
CA VAL A 248 -9.62 19.70 5.88
C VAL A 248 -10.94 20.19 5.27
N ARG A 249 -11.52 19.43 4.33
CA ARG A 249 -12.75 19.78 3.60
C ARG A 249 -13.96 19.04 4.14
N SER A 250 -14.78 19.70 4.94
CA SER A 250 -15.99 19.09 5.54
C SER A 250 -17.11 18.77 4.55
N GLU A 251 -16.99 19.22 3.30
CA GLU A 251 -17.83 18.83 2.17
C GLU A 251 -17.43 17.50 1.51
N LEU A 252 -16.31 16.88 1.92
CA LEU A 252 -15.76 15.65 1.35
C LEU A 252 -15.62 14.52 2.38
N ALA A 253 -15.78 13.28 1.92
CA ALA A 253 -15.45 12.08 2.67
C ALA A 253 -14.74 11.03 1.79
N TRP A 254 -14.00 10.13 2.45
CA TRP A 254 -13.22 9.08 1.81
C TRP A 254 -14.07 7.86 1.44
N GLY A 255 -13.68 7.20 0.36
CA GLY A 255 -14.30 5.98 -0.09
C GLY A 255 -13.45 5.21 -1.10
N VAL A 256 -14.00 4.09 -1.55
CA VAL A 256 -13.33 3.16 -2.46
C VAL A 256 -14.08 3.07 -3.78
N GLY A 257 -13.34 3.24 -4.88
CA GLY A 257 -13.77 2.83 -6.21
C GLY A 257 -13.39 1.38 -6.45
N PHE A 258 -14.34 0.44 -6.41
CA PHE A 258 -14.05 -0.94 -6.81
C PHE A 258 -13.95 -1.11 -8.36
N GLN A 259 -13.80 -0.03 -9.13
CA GLN A 259 -13.57 -0.12 -10.58
C GLN A 259 -12.17 -0.66 -10.89
N ALA A 260 -11.12 -0.10 -10.28
CA ALA A 260 -9.78 -0.67 -10.25
C ALA A 260 -9.24 -0.89 -8.83
N GLY A 261 -9.83 -0.26 -7.80
CA GLY A 261 -9.41 -0.37 -6.40
C GLY A 261 -8.90 0.95 -5.81
N GLU A 262 -9.37 2.07 -6.34
CA GLU A 262 -8.86 3.40 -6.02
C GLU A 262 -9.37 3.93 -4.67
N LEU A 263 -8.49 4.50 -3.85
CA LEU A 263 -8.88 5.27 -2.65
C LEU A 263 -8.94 6.74 -3.01
N ASN A 264 -10.14 7.33 -2.94
CA ASN A 264 -10.40 8.71 -3.28
C ASN A 264 -11.44 9.33 -2.35
N GLU A 265 -11.57 10.64 -2.45
CA GLU A 265 -12.59 11.44 -1.79
C GLU A 265 -13.76 11.77 -2.75
N GLY A 266 -14.95 11.95 -2.18
CA GLY A 266 -16.16 12.34 -2.90
C GLY A 266 -17.01 13.32 -2.10
N PRO A 267 -17.88 14.12 -2.75
CA PRO A 267 -18.73 15.07 -2.03
C PRO A 267 -19.79 14.37 -1.18
N VAL A 268 -19.91 14.73 0.10
CA VAL A 268 -20.78 14.05 1.08
C VAL A 268 -22.29 14.09 0.73
N GLY A 269 -22.69 15.06 -0.11
CA GLY A 269 -24.04 15.19 -0.63
C GLY A 269 -24.35 14.32 -1.87
N MET A 270 -23.37 13.60 -2.41
CA MET A 270 -23.60 12.62 -3.49
C MET A 270 -24.02 11.27 -2.90
N PRO A 271 -24.97 10.56 -3.52
CA PRO A 271 -25.34 9.21 -3.10
C PRO A 271 -24.31 8.18 -3.57
N ALA A 272 -23.93 7.24 -2.69
CA ALA A 272 -23.00 6.15 -3.01
C ALA A 272 -23.52 4.79 -2.51
N PHE A 273 -22.68 3.75 -2.58
CA PHE A 273 -22.92 2.46 -1.93
C PHE A 273 -22.37 2.43 -0.51
N VAL A 274 -22.96 1.58 0.32
CA VAL A 274 -22.54 1.32 1.71
C VAL A 274 -22.48 -0.19 1.94
N ARG A 275 -21.32 -0.67 2.42
CA ARG A 275 -21.16 -2.02 2.98
C ARG A 275 -20.77 -1.88 4.44
N CYS A 276 -21.56 -2.47 5.33
CA CYS A 276 -21.34 -2.35 6.76
C CYS A 276 -20.32 -3.38 7.27
N VAL A 277 -19.66 -3.06 8.38
CA VAL A 277 -18.68 -3.91 9.07
C VAL A 277 -19.01 -4.01 10.55
N ALA A 278 -18.59 -5.11 11.17
CA ALA A 278 -18.64 -5.39 12.59
C ALA A 278 -17.34 -6.12 13.00
N GLY A 279 -17.12 -6.34 14.30
CA GLY A 279 -15.83 -6.82 14.83
C GLY A 279 -14.96 -5.68 15.37
N PRO A 280 -13.71 -5.98 15.78
CA PRO A 280 -12.79 -4.98 16.33
C PRO A 280 -12.58 -3.82 15.34
N SER A 281 -12.28 -2.62 15.84
CA SER A 281 -11.96 -1.49 14.96
C SER A 281 -10.54 -1.62 14.44
N PHE A 282 -10.36 -1.61 13.11
CA PHE A 282 -9.05 -1.84 12.48
C PHE A 282 -8.22 -0.55 12.44
N LEU A 283 -7.75 -0.14 13.61
CA LEU A 283 -6.79 0.95 13.84
C LEU A 283 -5.70 0.47 14.81
N GLY A 284 -5.00 -0.59 14.41
CA GLY A 284 -3.92 -1.19 15.19
C GLY A 284 -2.59 -0.46 15.05
N ALA A 285 -1.95 -0.15 16.17
CA ALA A 285 -0.54 0.28 16.28
C ALA A 285 -0.13 1.62 15.61
N GLU A 286 -1.06 2.55 15.40
CA GLU A 286 -0.69 3.97 15.24
C GLU A 286 -0.39 4.61 16.60
N GLY A 287 0.83 5.10 16.77
CA GLY A 287 1.33 5.68 18.01
C GLY A 287 2.74 6.28 17.84
N PRO A 288 3.26 7.01 18.84
CA PRO A 288 4.56 7.69 18.74
C PRO A 288 5.71 6.71 18.50
N ASP A 289 5.61 5.48 19.02
CA ASP A 289 6.66 4.46 18.96
C ASP A 289 6.54 3.53 17.73
N ARG A 290 5.62 3.79 16.78
CA ARG A 290 5.42 2.95 15.58
C ARG A 290 6.72 2.82 14.77
N PHE A 291 7.40 3.93 14.53
CA PHE A 291 8.60 3.97 13.70
C PHE A 291 9.86 4.14 14.54
N ASP A 292 10.81 3.21 14.39
CA ASP A 292 12.14 3.31 15.01
C ASP A 292 13.21 3.58 13.96
N ALA A 293 13.73 4.80 13.95
CA ALA A 293 14.87 5.21 13.12
C ALA A 293 16.22 5.11 13.85
N ALA A 294 16.24 4.71 15.13
CA ALA A 294 17.45 4.48 15.94
C ALA A 294 17.88 3.01 15.94
N ALA A 295 17.09 2.11 15.33
CA ALA A 295 17.41 0.70 15.13
C ALA A 295 18.66 0.47 14.23
N ASP A 296 19.01 1.45 13.39
CA ASP A 296 20.23 1.48 12.58
C ASP A 296 21.17 2.61 13.05
N PRO A 297 22.42 2.33 13.47
CA PRO A 297 23.40 3.35 13.83
C PRO A 297 23.74 4.35 12.71
N ALA A 298 23.47 4.01 11.44
CA ALA A 298 23.60 4.94 10.31
C ALA A 298 22.32 5.77 10.03
N GLY A 299 21.19 5.45 10.68
CA GLY A 299 19.90 6.11 10.51
C GLY A 299 19.26 5.89 9.13
N ALA A 300 19.73 4.91 8.35
CA ALA A 300 19.29 4.67 6.97
C ALA A 300 18.15 3.66 6.87
N VAL A 301 17.84 2.93 7.95
CA VAL A 301 16.72 1.99 8.06
C VAL A 301 15.77 2.40 9.20
N VAL A 302 14.46 2.36 8.91
CA VAL A 302 13.38 2.59 9.87
C VAL A 302 12.60 1.29 10.07
N SER A 303 12.55 0.77 11.30
CA SER A 303 11.68 -0.36 11.65
C SER A 303 10.25 0.12 11.89
N ASP A 304 9.26 -0.56 11.31
CA ASP A 304 7.85 -0.33 11.57
C ASP A 304 7.32 -1.39 12.55
N ARG A 305 7.10 -0.99 13.81
CA ARG A 305 6.58 -1.87 14.87
C ARG A 305 5.12 -2.29 14.66
N ALA A 306 4.35 -1.58 13.83
CA ALA A 306 2.97 -1.96 13.56
C ALA A 306 2.92 -3.21 12.68
N THR A 307 3.61 -3.18 11.53
CA THR A 307 3.61 -4.28 10.54
C THR A 307 4.71 -5.30 10.77
N GLY A 308 5.83 -4.91 11.40
CA GLY A 308 7.06 -5.71 11.48
C GLY A 308 7.98 -5.55 10.27
N LEU A 309 7.59 -4.75 9.26
CA LEU A 309 8.43 -4.43 8.09
C LEU A 309 9.59 -3.49 8.49
N ALA A 310 10.64 -3.49 7.68
CA ALA A 310 11.70 -2.49 7.74
C ALA A 310 11.78 -1.71 6.41
N TRP A 311 11.98 -0.40 6.53
CA TRP A 311 11.87 0.57 5.44
C TRP A 311 13.17 1.33 5.26
N GLN A 312 13.50 1.68 4.01
CA GLN A 312 14.54 2.66 3.72
C GLN A 312 14.14 4.03 4.31
N ALA A 313 15.05 4.72 5.00
CA ALA A 313 14.79 6.04 5.58
C ALA A 313 14.80 7.16 4.53
N ASP A 314 15.81 7.13 3.64
CA ASP A 314 15.91 8.04 2.49
C ASP A 314 14.86 7.74 1.40
N VAL A 315 14.71 8.69 0.47
CA VAL A 315 13.83 8.58 -0.69
C VAL A 315 14.62 8.89 -1.96
N ALA A 316 14.44 8.08 -2.99
CA ALA A 316 14.99 8.36 -4.32
C ALA A 316 13.89 8.84 -5.26
N THR A 317 14.12 9.95 -5.96
CA THR A 317 13.12 10.64 -6.78
C THR A 317 13.40 10.48 -8.28
N GLY A 318 12.40 10.77 -9.13
CA GLY A 318 12.61 10.82 -10.58
C GLY A 318 12.69 9.46 -11.29
N ILE A 319 12.18 8.38 -10.68
CA ILE A 319 12.38 7.00 -11.16
C ILE A 319 11.12 6.46 -11.85
N ARG A 320 11.29 5.75 -12.97
CA ARG A 320 10.22 4.99 -13.66
C ARG A 320 10.00 3.62 -13.03
N TRP A 321 8.81 3.04 -13.19
CA TRP A 321 8.41 1.81 -12.50
C TRP A 321 9.41 0.64 -12.61
N ALA A 322 9.88 0.25 -13.80
CA ALA A 322 10.90 -0.81 -13.92
C ALA A 322 12.25 -0.46 -13.26
N GLY A 323 12.59 0.82 -13.16
CA GLY A 323 13.76 1.30 -12.44
C GLY A 323 13.56 1.34 -10.93
N ALA A 324 12.31 1.48 -10.45
CA ALA A 324 11.97 1.40 -9.03
C ALA A 324 12.12 -0.03 -8.51
N LEU A 325 11.63 -1.01 -9.28
CA LEU A 325 11.85 -2.44 -9.04
C LEU A 325 13.35 -2.77 -8.95
N ALA A 326 14.09 -2.53 -10.04
CA ALA A 326 15.52 -2.85 -10.11
C ALA A 326 16.35 -2.12 -9.03
N ARG A 327 16.02 -0.85 -8.70
CA ARG A 327 16.72 -0.10 -7.65
C ARG A 327 16.63 -0.77 -6.28
N CYS A 328 15.48 -1.34 -5.93
CA CYS A 328 15.33 -1.97 -4.62
C CYS A 328 16.00 -3.33 -4.57
N GLU A 329 15.86 -4.15 -5.62
CA GLU A 329 16.54 -5.44 -5.74
C GLU A 329 18.09 -5.32 -5.80
N GLU A 330 18.61 -4.14 -6.20
CA GLU A 330 20.05 -3.81 -6.17
C GLU A 330 20.49 -3.03 -4.91
N LEU A 331 19.58 -2.80 -3.95
CA LEU A 331 19.88 -2.03 -2.74
C LEU A 331 20.55 -2.91 -1.67
N VAL A 332 21.79 -2.57 -1.30
CA VAL A 332 22.42 -3.07 -0.09
C VAL A 332 22.41 -1.97 0.97
N LEU A 333 21.67 -2.16 2.06
CA LEU A 333 21.44 -1.14 3.10
C LEU A 333 21.22 -1.78 4.48
N GLY A 334 21.72 -1.16 5.54
CA GLY A 334 21.59 -1.67 6.92
C GLY A 334 22.24 -3.03 7.15
N GLY A 335 23.20 -3.43 6.30
CA GLY A 335 23.80 -4.76 6.31
C GLY A 335 22.97 -5.87 5.65
N ALA A 336 21.94 -5.53 4.87
CA ALA A 336 21.07 -6.47 4.18
C ALA A 336 20.84 -6.13 2.70
N ASP A 337 20.51 -7.14 1.91
CA ASP A 337 20.40 -7.16 0.44
C ASP A 337 19.08 -7.80 -0.07
N ASP A 338 18.13 -8.05 0.83
CA ASP A 338 16.78 -8.58 0.58
C ASP A 338 15.72 -7.47 0.42
N TRP A 339 16.13 -6.33 -0.14
CA TRP A 339 15.30 -5.15 -0.34
C TRP A 339 14.45 -5.26 -1.62
N ARG A 340 13.20 -4.79 -1.54
CA ARG A 340 12.24 -4.81 -2.66
C ARG A 340 11.42 -3.53 -2.71
N LEU A 341 10.72 -3.33 -3.83
CA LEU A 341 9.70 -2.28 -3.92
C LEU A 341 8.47 -2.74 -3.11
N PRO A 342 7.85 -1.89 -2.26
CA PRO A 342 6.67 -2.27 -1.50
C PRO A 342 5.47 -2.48 -2.42
N ASN A 343 4.62 -3.44 -2.06
CA ASN A 343 3.32 -3.56 -2.68
C ASN A 343 2.40 -2.41 -2.22
N VAL A 344 1.33 -2.14 -2.96
CA VAL A 344 0.49 -0.96 -2.67
C VAL A 344 -0.26 -1.07 -1.34
N ALA A 345 -0.50 -2.27 -0.81
CA ALA A 345 -1.11 -2.44 0.51
C ALA A 345 -0.12 -2.11 1.64
N GLU A 346 1.14 -2.53 1.52
CA GLU A 346 2.23 -2.16 2.44
C GLU A 346 2.49 -0.65 2.41
N LEU A 347 2.62 -0.06 1.23
CA LEU A 347 2.87 1.38 1.07
C LEU A 347 1.69 2.22 1.56
N ARG A 348 0.45 1.74 1.36
CA ARG A 348 -0.78 2.32 1.95
C ARG A 348 -0.82 2.18 3.47
N SER A 349 -0.12 1.20 4.06
CA SER A 349 -0.07 1.06 5.53
C SER A 349 0.59 2.25 6.23
N LEU A 350 1.39 3.04 5.50
CA LEU A 350 2.02 4.26 6.00
C LEU A 350 1.10 5.49 5.92
N VAL A 351 -0.09 5.39 5.31
CA VAL A 351 -0.96 6.54 5.03
C VAL A 351 -1.83 6.89 6.22
N ARG A 352 -1.91 8.19 6.52
CA ARG A 352 -2.69 8.80 7.59
C ARG A 352 -3.56 9.93 7.04
N VAL A 353 -4.72 9.58 6.49
CA VAL A 353 -5.62 10.56 5.83
C VAL A 353 -6.22 11.58 6.79
N ASP A 354 -6.25 11.25 8.09
CA ASP A 354 -6.75 12.06 9.20
C ASP A 354 -5.80 13.23 9.59
N LEU A 355 -4.56 13.24 9.10
CA LEU A 355 -3.65 14.37 9.25
C LEU A 355 -4.03 15.50 8.29
N ALA A 356 -3.95 16.75 8.75
CA ALA A 356 -4.24 17.94 7.92
C ALA A 356 -3.08 18.33 6.97
N GLY A 357 -1.87 17.82 7.20
CA GLY A 357 -0.67 18.09 6.41
C GLY A 357 -0.28 16.88 5.54
N VAL A 358 1.01 16.54 5.54
CA VAL A 358 1.51 15.29 4.93
C VAL A 358 0.77 14.09 5.54
N LYS A 359 0.24 13.21 4.69
CA LYS A 359 -0.62 12.09 5.08
C LYS A 359 0.18 10.87 5.53
N THR A 360 1.20 11.06 6.37
CA THR A 360 1.94 9.95 7.02
C THR A 360 2.62 10.43 8.31
N SER A 361 2.77 9.51 9.26
CA SER A 361 3.58 9.65 10.48
C SER A 361 5.04 9.19 10.29
N PHE A 362 5.42 8.71 9.10
CA PHE A 362 6.77 8.18 8.84
C PHE A 362 7.86 9.27 8.95
N PRO A 363 8.96 9.05 9.69
CA PRO A 363 10.02 10.04 9.89
C PRO A 363 10.60 10.61 8.59
N GLY A 364 10.58 11.93 8.44
CA GLY A 364 11.19 12.63 7.30
C GLY A 364 10.51 12.41 5.94
N ALA A 365 9.34 11.77 5.88
CA ALA A 365 8.68 11.49 4.61
C ALA A 365 8.23 12.76 3.86
N PRO A 366 8.59 12.93 2.58
CA PRO A 366 8.14 14.06 1.77
C PRO A 366 6.68 13.93 1.34
N ALA A 367 6.05 15.08 1.06
CA ALA A 367 4.73 15.16 0.43
C ALA A 367 4.84 14.89 -1.08
N ASP A 368 5.05 13.62 -1.45
CA ASP A 368 5.25 13.17 -2.82
C ASP A 368 4.46 11.87 -3.08
N CYS A 369 4.46 11.42 -4.34
CA CYS A 369 3.88 10.16 -4.77
C CYS A 369 4.94 9.07 -4.89
N PHE A 370 4.64 7.90 -4.34
CA PHE A 370 5.54 6.76 -4.26
C PHE A 370 5.09 5.62 -5.15
N TRP A 371 6.01 5.05 -5.93
CA TRP A 371 5.78 3.81 -6.67
C TRP A 371 5.58 2.63 -5.72
N SER A 372 4.63 1.77 -6.07
CA SER A 372 4.54 0.40 -5.57
C SER A 372 4.91 -0.61 -6.66
N SER A 373 5.18 -1.85 -6.26
CA SER A 373 5.35 -2.99 -7.17
C SER A 373 4.08 -3.35 -7.93
N THR A 374 2.90 -3.01 -7.37
CA THR A 374 1.60 -3.46 -7.87
C THR A 374 1.26 -2.81 -9.22
N THR A 375 0.93 -3.62 -10.22
CA THR A 375 0.42 -3.22 -11.53
C THR A 375 -1.11 -3.04 -11.49
N ASN A 376 -1.68 -2.22 -12.38
CA ASN A 376 -3.13 -2.21 -12.58
C ASN A 376 -3.56 -3.42 -13.42
N ALA A 377 -4.26 -4.39 -12.82
CA ALA A 377 -4.74 -5.59 -13.51
C ALA A 377 -5.74 -5.30 -14.66
N GLY A 378 -6.38 -4.13 -14.68
CA GLY A 378 -7.23 -3.66 -15.78
C GLY A 378 -6.48 -2.92 -16.90
N ASP A 379 -5.28 -2.40 -16.64
CA ASP A 379 -4.39 -1.75 -17.60
C ASP A 379 -2.92 -2.00 -17.21
N PRO A 380 -2.28 -3.06 -17.76
CA PRO A 380 -0.90 -3.39 -17.43
C PRO A 380 0.15 -2.32 -17.75
N SER A 381 -0.20 -1.26 -18.51
CA SER A 381 0.68 -0.11 -18.74
C SER A 381 0.70 0.92 -17.61
N ALA A 382 -0.18 0.74 -16.60
CA ALA A 382 -0.22 1.52 -15.38
C ALA A 382 0.26 0.72 -14.16
N GLY A 383 1.01 1.38 -13.28
CA GLY A 383 1.36 0.90 -11.94
C GLY A 383 0.63 1.70 -10.88
N TRP A 384 0.51 1.18 -9.66
CA TRP A 384 -0.12 1.90 -8.55
C TRP A 384 0.86 2.84 -7.85
N VAL A 385 0.37 4.04 -7.53
CA VAL A 385 1.06 4.99 -6.65
C VAL A 385 0.22 5.32 -5.43
N VAL A 386 0.92 5.69 -4.35
CA VAL A 386 0.35 6.24 -3.12
C VAL A 386 0.87 7.66 -2.96
N SER A 387 -0.03 8.64 -2.82
CA SER A 387 0.34 10.04 -2.54
C SER A 387 0.41 10.29 -1.04
N PHE A 388 1.57 10.68 -0.51
CA PHE A 388 1.67 11.22 0.85
C PHE A 388 1.29 12.70 0.92
N ALA A 389 1.07 13.37 -0.21
CA ALA A 389 0.53 14.73 -0.25
C ALA A 389 -1.00 14.75 -0.03
N SER A 390 -1.75 13.84 -0.64
CA SER A 390 -3.22 13.79 -0.54
C SER A 390 -3.79 12.58 0.21
N GLY A 391 -3.06 11.46 0.27
CA GLY A 391 -3.53 10.18 0.78
C GLY A 391 -4.25 9.32 -0.29
N HIS A 392 -4.38 9.82 -1.53
CA HIS A 392 -5.03 9.07 -2.62
C HIS A 392 -4.17 7.87 -3.06
N VAL A 393 -4.83 6.79 -3.48
CA VAL A 393 -4.20 5.59 -4.06
C VAL A 393 -4.82 5.33 -5.42
N PHE A 394 -4.03 5.40 -6.48
CA PHE A 394 -4.52 5.37 -7.87
C PHE A 394 -3.49 4.85 -8.88
N PRO A 395 -3.93 4.35 -10.05
CA PRO A 395 -3.04 3.85 -11.09
C PRO A 395 -2.56 4.98 -12.03
N VAL A 396 -1.31 4.91 -12.46
CA VAL A 396 -0.63 5.90 -13.33
C VAL A 396 0.34 5.21 -14.29
N SER A 397 0.59 5.81 -15.46
CA SER A 397 1.49 5.22 -16.49
C SER A 397 2.88 4.91 -15.93
N LYS A 398 3.36 3.67 -16.14
CA LYS A 398 4.68 3.18 -15.69
C LYS A 398 5.87 3.99 -16.25
N THR A 399 5.64 4.68 -17.36
CA THR A 399 6.61 5.57 -18.02
C THR A 399 6.82 6.91 -17.32
N THR A 400 5.94 7.29 -16.39
CA THR A 400 6.07 8.48 -15.53
C THR A 400 7.15 8.26 -14.47
N THR A 401 7.65 9.34 -13.87
CA THR A 401 8.69 9.31 -12.83
C THR A 401 8.13 9.74 -11.47
N PHE A 402 8.36 8.93 -10.43
CA PHE A 402 7.89 9.18 -9.06
C PHE A 402 8.98 8.84 -8.03
N SER A 403 8.67 9.00 -6.75
CA SER A 403 9.54 8.62 -5.64
C SER A 403 9.52 7.13 -5.34
N VAL A 404 10.60 6.66 -4.72
CA VAL A 404 10.85 5.25 -4.37
C VAL A 404 11.38 5.20 -2.94
N ARG A 405 10.75 4.36 -2.12
CA ARG A 405 11.21 3.93 -0.79
C ARG A 405 11.15 2.42 -0.77
N CYS A 406 12.28 1.75 -0.60
CA CYS A 406 12.33 0.29 -0.56
C CYS A 406 11.88 -0.25 0.81
N VAL A 407 11.38 -1.48 0.83
CA VAL A 407 10.94 -2.23 2.02
C VAL A 407 11.64 -3.60 2.06
N ARG A 408 11.70 -4.23 3.23
CA ARG A 408 12.16 -5.61 3.41
C ARG A 408 11.37 -6.33 4.52
N GLY A 409 11.43 -7.66 4.49
CA GLY A 409 10.67 -8.54 5.37
C GLY A 409 9.30 -8.96 4.80
N SER A 410 8.53 -9.68 5.64
CA SER A 410 7.14 -10.07 5.41
C SER A 410 6.25 -9.40 6.47
N PRO A 411 5.05 -8.90 6.12
CA PRO A 411 4.10 -8.32 7.05
C PRO A 411 3.21 -9.36 7.77
#